data_AF-C7QKQ8-F1
#
_entry.id   AF-C7QKQ8-F1
#
_cell.length_a   1.000
_cell.length_b   1.000
_cell.length_c   1.000
_cell.angle_alpha   90.00
_cell.angle_beta   90.00
_cell.angle_gamma   90.00
#
_symmetry.space_group_name_H-M   'P 1'
#
loop_
_entity.id
_entity.type
_entity.pdbx_description
1 polymer ?
#
loop_
_entity_poly.entity_id
_entity_poly.type
_entity_poly.pdbx_seq_one_letter_code
_entity_poly.pdbx_strand_id
1 'polypeptide(L)'
;MNPSLEPRSRAGRAARSFHGRYAQPISHQPLPQAVANLPTHRSIVVVDVVSFTRPDRDNVDQLAIRAALYETLRDAFEDSGIPWRQTVREDRGDGVLIFISAEVSKVLLLGRMPARLAELLERGNTKRSARQRFGLRVVVHAGEVHHDAHGYAGYDVNLAFRLVDACPLREAMEHSAATVGLIVSEGVHDGVLRHGYGGLDVAAFEQVRVQVKSADVPGWIQLFGGGSVLPVPLQVVRSVPETEPAAIAGRGGEGPVAVLLADEASLLDELAGLGVRTVVLVGGAAGLAAGLASIARQPIYIDHEFIE
;
A
#
# COMPACT_ATOMS: atom_id res chain seq x y z
N MET A 1 -89.94 4.60 -21.84
CA MET A 1 -89.28 5.05 -23.07
C MET A 1 -87.77 5.03 -22.83
N ASN A 2 -87.08 4.13 -23.53
CA ASN A 2 -85.63 4.07 -23.75
C ASN A 2 -85.19 5.24 -24.68
N PRO A 3 -83.91 5.46 -25.07
CA PRO A 3 -82.60 5.05 -24.50
C PRO A 3 -81.47 6.13 -24.66
N SER A 4 -80.23 5.74 -24.33
CA SER A 4 -78.95 6.09 -25.01
C SER A 4 -78.12 7.30 -24.56
N LEU A 5 -76.90 7.06 -24.07
CA LEU A 5 -75.64 7.18 -24.85
C LEU A 5 -74.36 6.96 -23.98
N GLU A 6 -73.66 5.87 -24.32
CA GLU A 6 -72.22 5.52 -24.24
C GLU A 6 -71.26 5.99 -23.11
N PRO A 7 -70.35 5.08 -22.65
CA PRO A 7 -69.19 5.44 -21.86
C PRO A 7 -68.00 5.85 -22.76
N ARG A 8 -67.47 7.06 -22.57
CA ARG A 8 -66.22 7.50 -23.19
C ARG A 8 -65.00 7.02 -22.41
N SER A 9 -64.11 6.36 -23.14
CA SER A 9 -62.75 6.01 -22.74
C SER A 9 -61.92 7.28 -22.42
N ARG A 10 -61.06 7.18 -21.40
CA ARG A 10 -59.83 7.99 -21.37
C ARG A 10 -58.72 7.29 -20.58
N ALA A 11 -57.77 6.79 -21.37
CA ALA A 11 -56.33 6.85 -21.22
C ALA A 11 -55.73 6.46 -19.86
N GLY A 12 -55.03 5.32 -19.87
CA GLY A 12 -54.13 4.89 -18.81
C GLY A 12 -53.11 5.95 -18.41
N ARG A 13 -52.88 6.04 -17.10
CA ARG A 13 -51.71 6.71 -16.54
C ARG A 13 -50.46 5.93 -16.96
N ALA A 14 -49.73 6.47 -17.93
CA ALA A 14 -48.35 6.08 -18.16
C ALA A 14 -47.53 6.46 -16.91
N ALA A 15 -46.91 5.45 -16.30
CA ALA A 15 -45.90 5.65 -15.27
C ALA A 15 -44.78 6.51 -15.85
N ARG A 16 -44.48 7.64 -15.21
CA ARG A 16 -43.32 8.46 -15.54
C ARG A 16 -42.08 7.70 -15.08
N SER A 17 -41.41 7.03 -16.01
CA SER A 17 -40.08 6.48 -15.77
C SER A 17 -39.10 7.63 -15.58
N PHE A 18 -38.63 7.79 -14.34
CA PHE A 18 -37.44 8.58 -14.04
C PHE A 18 -36.24 7.83 -14.62
N HIS A 19 -35.94 8.08 -15.90
CA HIS A 19 -34.64 7.75 -16.45
C HIS A 19 -33.64 8.73 -15.83
N GLY A 20 -32.97 8.27 -14.77
CA GLY A 20 -31.76 8.90 -14.28
C GLY A 20 -30.82 9.08 -15.45
N ARG A 21 -30.51 10.33 -15.78
CA ARG A 21 -29.43 10.64 -16.71
C ARG A 21 -28.15 10.21 -16.02
N TYR A 22 -27.68 9.01 -16.30
CA TYR A 22 -26.29 8.65 -16.03
C TYR A 22 -25.45 9.74 -16.69
N ALA A 23 -24.71 10.48 -15.86
CA ALA A 23 -23.71 11.39 -16.36
C ALA A 23 -22.77 10.57 -17.25
N GLN A 24 -22.67 10.96 -18.52
CA GLN A 24 -21.69 10.37 -19.42
C GLN A 24 -20.31 10.49 -18.75
N PRO A 25 -19.44 9.48 -18.84
CA PRO A 25 -18.08 9.60 -18.34
C PRO A 25 -17.45 10.82 -19.01
N ILE A 26 -16.92 11.74 -18.20
CA ILE A 26 -16.19 12.91 -18.71
C ILE A 26 -15.04 12.35 -19.52
N SER A 27 -15.12 12.48 -20.84
CA SER A 27 -14.00 12.18 -21.72
C SER A 27 -12.84 13.05 -21.26
N HIS A 28 -11.77 12.42 -20.75
CA HIS A 28 -10.52 13.11 -20.42
C HIS A 28 -9.91 13.66 -21.72
N GLN A 29 -10.38 14.82 -22.17
CA GLN A 29 -9.63 15.61 -23.13
C GLN A 29 -8.32 16.01 -22.44
N PRO A 30 -7.16 15.86 -23.10
CA PRO A 30 -5.91 16.36 -22.56
C PRO A 30 -6.05 17.86 -22.32
N LEU A 31 -5.65 18.30 -21.12
CA LEU A 31 -5.68 19.71 -20.75
C LEU A 31 -4.86 20.52 -21.77
N PRO A 32 -5.23 21.78 -22.06
CA PRO A 32 -4.41 22.67 -22.89
C PRO A 32 -2.97 22.69 -22.39
N GLN A 33 -1.98 22.68 -23.30
CA GLN A 33 -0.55 22.58 -22.97
C GLN A 33 -0.08 23.61 -21.92
N ALA A 34 -0.72 24.79 -21.86
CA ALA A 34 -0.43 25.81 -20.86
C ALA A 34 -0.74 25.38 -19.41
N VAL A 35 -1.71 24.48 -19.21
CA VAL A 35 -2.07 23.90 -17.91
C VAL A 35 -1.22 22.65 -17.61
N ALA A 36 -0.67 22.00 -18.64
CA ALA A 36 0.14 20.79 -18.52
C ALA A 36 1.50 21.02 -17.83
N ASN A 37 1.98 22.27 -17.78
CA ASN A 37 3.20 22.67 -17.08
C ASN A 37 2.94 23.28 -15.69
N LEU A 38 1.71 23.24 -15.17
CA LEU A 38 1.46 23.67 -13.80
C LEU A 38 1.84 22.56 -12.81
N PRO A 39 2.24 22.91 -11.57
CA PRO A 39 2.50 21.91 -10.55
C PRO A 39 1.29 20.99 -10.33
N THR A 40 1.56 19.71 -10.11
CA THR A 40 0.53 18.72 -9.77
C THR A 40 0.86 18.03 -8.46
N HIS A 41 -0.17 17.79 -7.65
CA HIS A 41 -0.03 17.09 -6.39
C HIS A 41 0.32 15.62 -6.60
N ARG A 42 1.40 15.14 -5.97
CA ARG A 42 1.88 13.75 -6.04
C ARG A 42 2.30 13.26 -4.67
N SER A 43 2.21 11.94 -4.46
CA SER A 43 3.05 11.31 -3.44
C SER A 43 4.46 11.18 -4.02
N ILE A 44 5.46 11.56 -3.23
CA ILE A 44 6.88 11.57 -3.57
C ILE A 44 7.57 10.53 -2.71
N VAL A 45 8.17 9.53 -3.34
CA VAL A 45 8.96 8.51 -2.67
C VAL A 45 10.39 8.63 -3.15
N VAL A 46 11.33 8.81 -2.22
CA VAL A 46 12.77 8.77 -2.51
C VAL A 46 13.32 7.54 -1.85
N VAL A 47 14.02 6.71 -2.63
CA VAL A 47 14.70 5.52 -2.15
C VAL A 47 16.19 5.69 -2.39
N ASP A 48 16.99 5.41 -1.38
CA ASP A 48 18.43 5.54 -1.42
C ASP A 48 19.11 4.29 -0.82
N VAL A 49 20.18 3.83 -1.46
CA VAL A 49 20.95 2.68 -1.00
C VAL A 49 21.94 3.07 0.10
N VAL A 50 21.80 2.42 1.26
CA VAL A 50 22.72 2.59 2.38
C VAL A 50 24.16 2.24 1.97
N SER A 51 25.03 3.22 2.14
CA SER A 51 26.47 3.14 1.88
C SER A 51 26.80 2.60 0.48
N PHE A 52 26.09 3.06 -0.56
CA PHE A 52 26.26 2.58 -1.95
C PHE A 52 27.73 2.51 -2.39
N THR A 53 28.51 3.54 -2.11
CA THR A 53 29.91 3.73 -2.49
C THR A 53 30.94 3.16 -1.50
N ARG A 54 30.55 2.16 -0.71
CA ARG A 54 31.47 1.47 0.23
C ARG A 54 32.80 1.09 -0.44
N PRO A 55 33.95 1.27 0.23
CA PRO A 55 35.27 1.00 -0.37
C PRO A 55 35.51 -0.44 -0.80
N ASP A 56 34.77 -1.40 -0.21
CA ASP A 56 34.86 -2.81 -0.56
C ASP A 56 33.96 -3.23 -1.74
N ARG A 57 33.22 -2.29 -2.35
CA ARG A 57 32.39 -2.52 -3.55
C ARG A 57 33.09 -2.02 -4.80
N ASP A 58 33.02 -2.81 -5.87
CA ASP A 58 33.44 -2.38 -7.20
C ASP A 58 32.23 -2.04 -8.09
N ASN A 59 32.48 -1.64 -9.34
CA ASN A 59 31.43 -1.27 -10.29
C ASN A 59 30.49 -2.45 -10.60
N VAL A 60 30.96 -3.70 -10.55
CA VAL A 60 30.12 -4.88 -10.79
C VAL A 60 29.16 -5.09 -9.63
N ASP A 61 29.63 -4.91 -8.40
CA ASP A 61 28.76 -4.93 -7.22
C ASP A 61 27.70 -3.82 -7.27
N GLN A 62 28.09 -2.60 -7.64
CA GLN A 62 27.18 -1.46 -7.74
C GLN A 62 26.09 -1.69 -8.79
N LEU A 63 26.44 -2.23 -9.96
CA LEU A 63 25.47 -2.58 -11.00
C LEU A 63 24.53 -3.71 -10.55
N ALA A 64 25.04 -4.71 -9.84
CA ALA A 64 24.22 -5.80 -9.29
C ALA A 64 23.24 -5.29 -8.21
N ILE A 65 23.70 -4.40 -7.32
CA ILE A 65 22.86 -3.76 -6.31
C ILE A 65 21.76 -2.93 -6.97
N ARG A 66 22.10 -2.17 -8.02
CA ARG A 66 21.15 -1.35 -8.76
C ARG A 66 20.08 -2.21 -9.46
N ALA A 67 20.47 -3.30 -10.11
CA ALA A 67 19.50 -4.21 -10.71
C ALA A 67 18.55 -4.80 -9.64
N ALA A 68 19.12 -5.26 -8.53
CA ALA A 68 18.38 -5.78 -7.40
C ALA A 68 17.43 -4.74 -6.77
N LEU A 69 17.85 -3.47 -6.67
CA LEU A 69 17.03 -2.37 -6.18
C LEU A 69 15.75 -2.23 -7.01
N TYR A 70 15.88 -2.16 -8.33
CA TYR A 70 14.73 -1.99 -9.22
C TYR A 70 13.79 -3.19 -9.22
N GLU A 71 14.33 -4.41 -9.20
CA GLU A 71 13.52 -5.63 -9.08
C GLU A 71 12.73 -5.64 -7.77
N THR A 72 13.42 -5.39 -6.65
CA THR A 72 12.80 -5.40 -5.32
C THR A 72 11.74 -4.31 -5.17
N LEU A 73 12.00 -3.10 -5.71
CA LEU A 73 11.02 -2.01 -5.68
C LEU A 73 9.78 -2.30 -6.52
N ARG A 74 9.96 -2.84 -7.73
CA ARG A 74 8.83 -3.25 -8.57
C ARG A 74 7.95 -4.24 -7.84
N ASP A 75 8.55 -5.31 -7.32
CA ASP A 75 7.83 -6.40 -6.68
C ASP A 75 7.16 -5.90 -5.38
N ALA A 76 7.84 -5.07 -4.57
CA ALA A 76 7.26 -4.49 -3.37
C ALA A 76 6.06 -3.57 -3.64
N PHE A 77 6.10 -2.78 -4.73
CA PHE A 77 5.00 -1.90 -5.12
C PHE A 77 3.80 -2.71 -5.60
N GLU A 78 4.01 -3.63 -6.54
CA GLU A 78 2.93 -4.47 -7.10
C GLU A 78 2.28 -5.34 -6.01
N ASP A 79 3.10 -6.01 -5.18
CA ASP A 79 2.64 -6.83 -4.06
C ASP A 79 1.92 -6.00 -2.97
N SER A 80 2.07 -4.67 -3.00
CA SER A 80 1.39 -3.73 -2.09
C SER A 80 0.14 -3.11 -2.68
N GLY A 81 -0.23 -3.47 -3.91
CA GLY A 81 -1.36 -2.88 -4.62
C GLY A 81 -1.09 -1.48 -5.16
N ILE A 82 0.17 -1.09 -5.32
CA ILE A 82 0.58 0.17 -5.95
C ILE A 82 1.04 -0.15 -7.37
N PRO A 83 0.26 0.19 -8.42
CA PRO A 83 0.58 -0.22 -9.79
C PRO A 83 1.91 0.37 -10.26
N TRP A 84 2.98 -0.44 -10.31
CA TRP A 84 4.33 0.05 -10.60
C TRP A 84 4.35 0.76 -11.95
N ARG A 85 3.67 0.20 -12.97
CA ARG A 85 3.61 0.78 -14.32
C ARG A 85 2.99 2.17 -14.39
N GLN A 86 2.17 2.56 -13.41
CA GLN A 86 1.52 3.88 -13.36
C GLN A 86 2.32 4.92 -12.57
N THR A 87 3.47 4.54 -12.01
CA THR A 87 4.39 5.47 -11.35
C THR A 87 5.37 6.07 -12.35
N VAL A 88 5.75 7.33 -12.13
CA VAL A 88 6.88 7.95 -12.82
C VAL A 88 8.12 7.79 -11.96
N ARG A 89 9.26 7.50 -12.58
CA ARG A 89 10.52 7.23 -11.88
C ARG A 89 11.66 7.97 -12.55
N GLU A 90 12.52 8.58 -11.74
CA GLU A 90 13.82 9.07 -12.16
C GLU A 90 14.92 8.27 -11.46
N ASP A 91 15.86 7.80 -12.27
CA ASP A 91 17.03 7.10 -11.78
C ASP A 91 18.08 8.08 -11.24
N ARG A 92 18.65 7.79 -10.07
CA ARG A 92 19.63 8.66 -9.41
C ARG A 92 21.03 8.04 -9.26
N GLY A 93 21.29 6.90 -9.88
CA GLY A 93 22.55 6.15 -9.69
C GLY A 93 22.46 5.18 -8.53
N ASP A 94 22.48 5.72 -7.31
CA ASP A 94 22.44 5.02 -6.02
C ASP A 94 21.05 5.01 -5.36
N GLY A 95 20.05 5.55 -6.05
CA GLY A 95 18.68 5.65 -5.58
C GLY A 95 17.67 5.83 -6.72
N VAL A 96 16.40 5.95 -6.32
CA VAL A 96 15.26 6.14 -7.22
C VAL A 96 14.34 7.20 -6.64
N LEU A 97 13.97 8.18 -7.46
CA LEU A 97 12.90 9.13 -7.16
C LEU A 97 11.63 8.64 -7.86
N ILE A 98 10.53 8.51 -7.13
CA ILE A 98 9.28 7.92 -7.61
C ILE A 98 8.12 8.89 -7.32
N PHE A 99 7.35 9.20 -8.35
CA PHE A 99 6.12 9.98 -8.25
C PHE A 99 4.91 9.09 -8.48
N ILE A 100 3.92 9.24 -7.59
CA ILE A 100 2.72 8.42 -7.55
C ILE A 100 1.50 9.35 -7.58
N SER A 101 0.46 8.94 -8.32
CA SER A 101 -0.81 9.66 -8.38
C SER A 101 -1.38 9.94 -6.98
N ALA A 102 -2.03 11.09 -6.81
CA ALA A 102 -2.70 11.47 -5.56
C ALA A 102 -3.86 10.51 -5.21
N GLU A 103 -4.38 9.76 -6.19
CA GLU A 103 -5.45 8.76 -6.02
C GLU A 103 -4.96 7.49 -5.31
N VAL A 104 -3.65 7.23 -5.31
CA VAL A 104 -3.10 6.10 -4.56
C VAL A 104 -3.02 6.47 -3.09
N SER A 105 -3.69 5.69 -2.25
CA SER A 105 -3.69 5.91 -0.80
C SER A 105 -2.28 5.79 -0.23
N LYS A 106 -1.88 6.82 0.52
CA LYS A 106 -0.58 6.86 1.21
C LYS A 106 -0.50 5.81 2.32
N VAL A 107 -1.62 5.29 2.82
CA VAL A 107 -1.63 4.17 3.78
C VAL A 107 -0.82 2.98 3.26
N LEU A 108 -0.90 2.69 1.97
CA LEU A 108 -0.12 1.62 1.34
C LEU A 108 1.39 1.92 1.39
N LEU A 109 1.78 3.18 1.22
CA LEU A 109 3.17 3.65 1.24
C LEU A 109 3.78 3.68 2.64
N LEU A 110 2.96 3.78 3.69
CA LEU A 110 3.40 3.86 5.08
C LEU A 110 3.43 2.50 5.77
N GLY A 111 2.55 1.57 5.37
CA GLY A 111 2.40 0.25 5.99
C GLY A 111 2.89 -0.89 5.11
N ARG A 112 2.07 -1.28 4.12
CA ARG A 112 2.28 -2.51 3.34
C ARG A 112 3.57 -2.48 2.50
N MET A 113 3.82 -1.37 1.79
CA MET A 113 4.97 -1.22 0.91
C MET A 113 6.32 -1.34 1.63
N PRO A 114 6.62 -0.56 2.69
CA PRO A 114 7.91 -0.66 3.38
C PRO A 114 8.11 -2.02 4.08
N ALA A 115 7.05 -2.61 4.63
CA ALA A 115 7.09 -3.96 5.21
C ALA A 115 7.46 -5.01 4.16
N ARG A 116 6.79 -4.99 3.00
CA ARG A 116 7.06 -5.92 1.89
C ARG A 116 8.45 -5.70 1.29
N LEU A 117 8.87 -4.44 1.15
CA LEU A 117 10.20 -4.08 0.68
C LEU A 117 11.28 -4.68 1.59
N ALA A 118 11.13 -4.56 2.91
CA ALA A 118 12.08 -5.13 3.87
C ALA A 118 12.16 -6.66 3.76
N GLU A 119 11.00 -7.34 3.69
CA GLU A 119 10.94 -8.79 3.54
C GLU A 119 11.65 -9.29 2.26
N LEU A 120 11.36 -8.66 1.11
CA LEU A 120 11.99 -9.02 -0.17
C LEU A 120 13.50 -8.74 -0.14
N LEU A 121 13.90 -7.63 0.48
CA LEU A 121 15.30 -7.26 0.60
C LEU A 121 16.09 -8.23 1.49
N GLU A 122 15.52 -8.63 2.63
CA GLU A 122 16.09 -9.66 3.52
C GLU A 122 16.25 -11.00 2.79
N ARG A 123 15.18 -11.49 2.16
CA ARG A 123 15.19 -12.72 1.38
C ARG A 123 16.22 -12.67 0.24
N GLY A 124 16.36 -11.53 -0.42
CA GLY A 124 17.38 -11.33 -1.45
C GLY A 124 18.79 -11.29 -0.88
N ASN A 125 19.00 -10.62 0.25
CA ASN A 125 20.31 -10.47 0.87
C ASN A 125 20.91 -11.80 1.37
N THR A 126 20.08 -12.78 1.75
CA THR A 126 20.58 -14.13 2.10
C THR A 126 21.27 -14.83 0.91
N LYS A 127 20.85 -14.52 -0.31
CA LYS A 127 21.37 -15.08 -1.56
C LYS A 127 22.56 -14.28 -2.13
N ARG A 128 22.81 -13.07 -1.63
CA ARG A 128 23.86 -12.16 -2.11
C ARG A 128 25.17 -12.34 -1.34
N SER A 129 26.28 -12.07 -2.04
CA SER A 129 27.58 -11.93 -1.41
C SER A 129 27.57 -10.77 -0.40
N ALA A 130 28.47 -10.79 0.58
CA ALA A 130 28.53 -9.74 1.60
C ALA A 130 28.68 -8.32 1.02
N ARG A 131 29.43 -8.19 -0.10
CA ARG A 131 29.63 -6.91 -0.81
C ARG A 131 28.35 -6.40 -1.49
N GLN A 132 27.46 -7.31 -1.88
CA GLN A 132 26.22 -7.01 -2.60
C GLN A 132 24.98 -6.93 -1.71
N ARG A 133 25.10 -7.20 -0.40
CA ARG A 133 24.01 -6.95 0.55
C ARG A 133 23.85 -5.46 0.78
N PHE A 134 22.61 -4.99 0.83
CA PHE A 134 22.30 -3.57 1.01
C PHE A 134 21.03 -3.36 1.83
N GLY A 135 20.95 -2.19 2.46
CA GLY A 135 19.76 -1.65 3.08
C GLY A 135 19.29 -0.41 2.33
N LEU A 136 18.08 0.06 2.63
CA LEU A 136 17.44 1.20 1.99
C LEU A 136 16.99 2.25 2.99
N ARG A 137 17.18 3.51 2.63
CA ARG A 137 16.49 4.64 3.24
C ARG A 137 15.37 5.06 2.30
N VAL A 138 14.18 5.25 2.86
CA VAL A 138 12.97 5.55 2.11
C VAL A 138 12.32 6.79 2.71
N VAL A 139 11.89 7.70 1.86
CA VAL A 139 11.05 8.84 2.23
C VAL A 139 9.66 8.64 1.68
N VAL A 140 8.64 9.02 2.45
CA VAL A 140 7.30 9.29 1.92
C VAL A 140 6.90 10.73 2.26
N HIS A 141 6.71 11.51 1.19
CA HIS A 141 6.23 12.88 1.25
C HIS A 141 5.09 13.08 0.23
N ALA A 142 4.37 14.19 0.32
CA ALA A 142 3.34 14.55 -0.64
C ALA A 142 3.24 16.07 -0.77
N GLY A 143 3.13 16.55 -2.01
CA GLY A 143 3.17 17.96 -2.31
C GLY A 143 3.11 18.23 -3.80
N GLU A 144 3.36 19.48 -4.17
CA GLU A 144 3.27 19.98 -5.53
C GLU A 144 4.57 19.76 -6.30
N VAL A 145 4.45 19.13 -7.47
CA VAL A 145 5.60 18.80 -8.31
C VAL A 145 5.44 19.44 -9.68
N HIS A 146 6.45 20.20 -10.09
CA HIS A 146 6.55 20.75 -11.44
C HIS A 146 7.36 19.81 -12.33
N HIS A 147 6.93 19.62 -13.57
CA HIS A 147 7.62 18.82 -14.57
C HIS A 147 7.88 19.67 -15.81
N ASP A 148 9.15 19.74 -16.23
CA ASP A 148 9.58 20.48 -17.41
C ASP A 148 10.49 19.63 -18.31
N ALA A 149 11.13 20.26 -19.30
CA ALA A 149 12.03 19.57 -20.23
C ALA A 149 13.30 18.98 -19.56
N HIS A 150 13.57 19.34 -18.30
CA HIS A 150 14.73 18.92 -17.52
C HIS A 150 14.40 17.91 -16.42
N GLY A 151 13.13 17.56 -16.24
CA GLY A 151 12.67 16.57 -15.27
C GLY A 151 11.73 17.17 -14.22
N TYR A 152 11.70 16.57 -13.03
CA TYR A 152 10.85 17.01 -11.93
C TYR A 152 11.58 17.94 -10.95
N ALA A 153 10.94 19.04 -10.58
CA ALA A 153 11.46 20.02 -9.65
C ALA A 153 10.38 20.60 -8.74
N GLY A 154 10.78 21.12 -7.58
CA GLY A 154 9.87 21.78 -6.65
C GLY A 154 10.41 21.83 -5.23
N TYR A 155 9.73 22.60 -4.39
CA TYR A 155 10.03 22.67 -2.96
C TYR A 155 9.88 21.28 -2.31
N ASP A 156 8.79 20.58 -2.60
CA ASP A 156 8.45 19.28 -2.01
C ASP A 156 9.42 18.18 -2.46
N VAL A 157 9.89 18.23 -3.72
CA VAL A 157 10.94 17.32 -4.22
C VAL A 157 12.26 17.55 -3.44
N ASN A 158 12.65 18.80 -3.26
CA ASN A 158 13.85 19.16 -2.50
C ASN A 158 13.74 18.75 -1.03
N LEU A 159 12.56 18.89 -0.42
CA LEU A 159 12.30 18.43 0.94
C LEU A 159 12.43 16.91 1.04
N ALA A 160 11.88 16.15 0.09
CA ALA A 160 12.00 14.70 0.09
C ALA A 160 13.48 14.23 0.04
N PHE A 161 14.30 14.82 -0.83
CA PHE A 161 15.74 14.50 -0.86
C PHE A 161 16.45 14.87 0.45
N ARG A 162 16.08 15.98 1.06
CA ARG A 162 16.64 16.39 2.36
C ARG A 162 16.26 15.43 3.50
N LEU A 163 15.05 14.87 3.47
CA LEU A 163 14.59 13.89 4.46
C LEU A 163 15.32 12.55 4.31
N VAL A 164 15.57 12.07 3.09
CA VAL A 164 16.28 10.78 2.91
C VAL A 164 17.73 10.88 3.39
N ASP A 165 18.30 12.08 3.30
CA ASP A 165 19.65 12.41 3.74
C ASP A 165 19.76 12.86 5.21
N ALA A 166 18.66 12.77 5.97
CA ALA A 166 18.64 13.21 7.36
C ALA A 166 19.60 12.38 8.24
N CYS A 167 20.37 13.06 9.10
CA CYS A 167 21.28 12.41 10.06
C CYS A 167 20.55 11.41 10.98
N PRO A 168 19.37 11.74 11.56
CA PRO A 168 18.64 10.79 12.39
C PRO A 168 18.29 9.47 11.68
N LEU A 169 17.95 9.51 10.39
CA LEU A 169 17.65 8.30 9.62
C LEU A 169 18.89 7.47 9.34
N ARG A 170 20.03 8.12 9.07
CA ARG A 170 21.33 7.46 8.92
C ARG A 170 21.71 6.73 10.20
N GLU A 171 21.68 7.44 11.32
CA GLU A 171 22.03 6.91 12.63
C GLU A 171 21.10 5.75 13.03
N ALA A 172 19.79 5.89 12.82
CA ALA A 172 18.84 4.82 13.13
C ALA A 172 19.12 3.53 12.32
N MET A 173 19.49 3.66 11.05
CA MET A 173 19.88 2.53 10.21
C MET A 173 21.24 1.93 10.63
N GLU A 174 22.21 2.75 11.01
CA GLU A 174 23.53 2.29 11.45
C GLU A 174 23.50 1.53 12.78
N HIS A 175 22.59 1.91 13.69
CA HIS A 175 22.47 1.31 15.02
C HIS A 175 21.42 0.20 15.11
N SER A 176 20.87 -0.26 13.98
CA SER A 176 19.87 -1.33 13.94
C SER A 176 20.25 -2.44 12.97
N ALA A 177 19.55 -3.56 13.07
CA ALA A 177 19.61 -4.65 12.09
C ALA A 177 18.62 -4.45 10.93
N ALA A 178 17.94 -3.30 10.86
CA ALA A 178 16.90 -3.04 9.88
C ALA A 178 17.47 -3.00 8.46
N THR A 179 16.70 -3.50 7.50
CA THR A 179 17.05 -3.44 6.08
C THR A 179 16.40 -2.25 5.39
N VAL A 180 15.32 -1.70 5.95
CA VAL A 180 14.63 -0.51 5.43
C VAL A 180 14.36 0.47 6.55
N GLY A 181 14.79 1.71 6.39
CA GLY A 181 14.42 2.84 7.24
C GLY A 181 13.50 3.78 6.48
N LEU A 182 12.28 3.96 6.96
CA LEU A 182 11.30 4.89 6.42
C LEU A 182 11.32 6.18 7.22
N ILE A 183 11.35 7.33 6.56
CA ILE A 183 11.03 8.63 7.15
C ILE A 183 9.82 9.27 6.46
N VAL A 184 8.89 9.78 7.25
CA VAL A 184 7.65 10.41 6.79
C VAL A 184 7.70 11.90 7.10
N SER A 185 7.30 12.72 6.13
CA SER A 185 7.21 14.18 6.30
C SER A 185 6.03 14.60 7.19
N GLU A 186 6.09 15.80 7.78
CA GLU A 186 5.00 16.41 8.56
C GLU A 186 3.63 16.39 7.88
N GLY A 187 3.54 16.84 6.63
CA GLY A 187 2.24 16.87 5.92
C GLY A 187 1.62 15.49 5.75
N VAL A 188 2.43 14.45 5.55
CA VAL A 188 1.94 13.06 5.46
C VAL A 188 1.62 12.51 6.85
N HIS A 189 2.38 12.91 7.88
CA HIS A 189 2.05 12.57 9.25
C HIS A 189 0.67 13.12 9.63
N ASP A 190 0.47 14.41 9.41
CA ASP A 190 -0.74 15.13 9.78
C ASP A 190 -1.96 14.71 8.97
N GLY A 191 -1.78 14.39 7.69
CA GLY A 191 -2.88 13.97 6.82
C GLY A 191 -3.26 12.50 6.99
N VAL A 192 -2.32 11.63 7.38
CA VAL A 192 -2.51 10.18 7.28
C VAL A 192 -2.02 9.44 8.52
N LEU A 193 -0.74 9.56 8.86
CA LEU A 193 -0.13 8.70 9.89
C LEU A 193 -0.81 8.86 11.25
N ARG A 194 -0.96 10.09 11.75
CA ARG A 194 -1.50 10.36 13.09
C ARG A 194 -2.92 9.83 13.32
N HIS A 195 -3.63 9.51 12.23
CA HIS A 195 -5.00 9.02 12.26
C HIS A 195 -5.09 7.49 12.30
N GLY A 196 -3.98 6.76 12.11
CA GLY A 196 -3.96 5.30 12.21
C GLY A 196 -4.75 4.56 11.13
N TYR A 197 -4.98 5.20 9.97
CA TYR A 197 -5.74 4.59 8.87
C TYR A 197 -5.15 3.24 8.44
N GLY A 198 -6.02 2.27 8.15
CA GLY A 198 -5.60 0.95 7.69
C GLY A 198 -4.76 0.15 8.71
N GLY A 199 -4.85 0.50 10.01
CA GLY A 199 -4.10 -0.18 11.07
C GLY A 199 -2.66 0.28 11.23
N LEU A 200 -2.30 1.45 10.69
CA LEU A 200 -0.98 2.06 10.94
C LEU A 200 -0.78 2.30 12.43
N ASP A 201 0.25 1.69 13.00
CA ASP A 201 0.66 1.94 14.38
C ASP A 201 1.46 3.24 14.47
N VAL A 202 0.82 4.29 14.97
CA VAL A 202 1.46 5.60 15.15
C VAL A 202 2.62 5.52 16.15
N ALA A 203 2.53 4.64 17.15
CA ALA A 203 3.56 4.49 18.17
C ALA A 203 4.82 3.79 17.65
N ALA A 204 4.73 3.11 16.50
CA ALA A 204 5.88 2.53 15.81
C ALA A 204 6.77 3.59 15.12
N PHE A 205 6.32 4.85 15.03
CA PHE A 205 7.08 5.93 14.44
C PHE A 205 7.68 6.84 15.50
N GLU A 206 9.01 7.00 15.46
CA GLU A 206 9.73 7.95 16.30
C GLU A 206 9.80 9.32 15.63
N GLN A 207 9.33 10.36 16.33
CA GLN A 207 9.46 11.73 15.86
C GLN A 207 10.90 12.23 16.04
N VAL A 208 11.48 12.77 14.97
CA VAL A 208 12.82 13.35 14.94
C VAL A 208 12.80 14.77 14.38
N ARG A 209 13.82 15.56 14.71
CA ARG A 209 14.06 16.86 14.07
C ARG A 209 15.08 16.69 12.96
N VAL A 210 14.72 17.13 11.76
CA VAL A 210 15.59 17.08 10.59
C VAL A 210 16.12 18.50 10.33
N GLN A 211 17.37 18.71 10.72
CA GLN A 211 18.10 19.94 10.42
C GLN A 211 18.62 19.89 8.99
N VAL A 212 18.10 20.76 8.14
CA VAL A 212 18.53 20.91 6.75
C VAL A 212 19.02 22.34 6.54
N LYS A 213 19.85 22.55 5.53
CA LYS A 213 20.57 23.83 5.28
C LYS A 213 19.71 25.11 5.30
N SER A 214 18.39 24.99 5.16
CA SER A 214 17.44 26.12 5.13
C SER A 214 16.20 25.94 6.00
N ALA A 215 16.09 24.85 6.78
CA ALA A 215 14.92 24.60 7.62
C ALA A 215 15.22 23.58 8.74
N ASP A 216 14.42 23.66 9.80
CA ASP A 216 14.34 22.63 10.83
C ASP A 216 12.90 22.12 10.78
N VAL A 217 12.73 20.89 10.29
CA VAL A 217 11.41 20.30 10.04
C VAL A 217 11.29 18.99 10.81
N PRO A 218 10.10 18.65 11.34
CA PRO A 218 9.90 17.36 11.96
C PRO A 218 9.81 16.25 10.90
N GLY A 219 10.24 15.05 11.27
CA GLY A 219 10.08 13.82 10.52
C GLY A 219 9.73 12.66 11.44
N TRP A 220 9.19 11.57 10.88
CA TRP A 220 8.77 10.39 11.64
C TRP A 220 9.43 9.15 11.06
N ILE A 221 10.25 8.47 11.86
CA ILE A 221 11.04 7.32 11.41
C ILE A 221 10.41 6.01 11.90
N GLN A 222 10.33 5.02 11.01
CA GLN A 222 10.10 3.62 11.37
C GLN A 222 11.13 2.73 10.67
N LEU A 223 11.61 1.72 11.38
CA LEU A 223 12.58 0.75 10.87
C LEU A 223 11.88 -0.59 10.61
N PHE A 224 12.24 -1.24 9.50
CA PHE A 224 11.68 -2.52 9.07
C PHE A 224 12.78 -3.54 8.80
N GLY A 225 12.49 -4.81 9.10
CA GLY A 225 13.45 -5.91 9.02
C GLY A 225 14.32 -6.04 10.27
N GLY A 226 15.34 -6.90 10.21
CA GLY A 226 16.24 -7.22 11.32
C GLY A 226 15.83 -8.47 12.12
N GLY A 227 15.03 -9.36 11.55
CA GLY A 227 14.65 -10.64 12.16
C GLY A 227 13.53 -10.57 13.22
N SER A 228 12.88 -9.41 13.38
CA SER A 228 11.62 -9.33 14.10
C SER A 228 10.48 -9.74 13.16
N VAL A 229 9.75 -10.80 13.52
CA VAL A 229 8.47 -11.14 12.90
C VAL A 229 7.56 -9.92 13.10
N LEU A 230 7.28 -9.18 12.04
CA LEU A 230 6.39 -8.03 12.09
C LEU A 230 5.06 -8.45 12.73
N PRO A 231 4.59 -7.83 13.82
CA PRO A 231 3.17 -7.81 14.08
C PRO A 231 2.55 -6.98 12.96
N VAL A 232 1.83 -7.62 12.03
CA VAL A 232 0.82 -6.90 11.25
C VAL A 232 -0.43 -6.91 12.13
N PRO A 233 -0.77 -5.83 12.87
CA PRO A 233 -2.10 -5.73 13.45
C PRO A 233 -3.08 -5.48 12.30
N LEU A 234 -3.70 -6.55 11.79
CA LEU A 234 -5.01 -6.44 11.17
C LEU A 234 -6.00 -6.04 12.28
N GLN A 235 -6.13 -4.74 12.55
CA GLN A 235 -7.27 -4.23 13.29
C GLN A 235 -8.50 -4.37 12.39
N VAL A 236 -9.18 -5.50 12.54
CA VAL A 236 -10.56 -5.70 12.11
C VAL A 236 -11.37 -4.58 12.75
N VAL A 237 -11.90 -3.66 11.95
CA VAL A 237 -12.91 -2.71 12.39
C VAL A 237 -14.13 -3.52 12.80
N ARG A 238 -14.26 -3.79 14.11
CA ARG A 238 -15.51 -4.27 14.71
C ARG A 238 -16.22 -3.08 15.33
N SER A 239 -17.19 -2.54 14.60
CA SER A 239 -18.38 -1.93 15.22
C SER A 239 -19.51 -1.84 14.19
N VAL A 240 -20.33 -2.88 14.12
CA VAL A 240 -21.75 -2.75 13.78
C VAL A 240 -22.47 -2.37 15.08
N PRO A 241 -23.35 -1.36 15.12
CA PRO A 241 -24.00 -0.97 16.35
C PRO A 241 -24.83 -2.11 16.96
N GLU A 242 -24.77 -2.18 18.29
CA GLU A 242 -25.41 -3.16 19.15
C GLU A 242 -26.87 -3.44 18.78
N THR A 243 -27.17 -4.71 18.58
CA THR A 243 -28.46 -5.29 18.95
C THR A 243 -28.16 -6.55 19.77
N GLU A 244 -28.77 -6.64 20.95
CA GLU A 244 -28.47 -7.60 22.01
C GLU A 244 -28.54 -9.10 21.62
N PRO A 245 -27.87 -9.99 22.40
CA PRO A 245 -27.45 -11.30 21.95
C PRO A 245 -28.50 -12.40 22.20
N ALA A 246 -28.84 -13.16 21.17
CA ALA A 246 -29.43 -14.48 21.34
C ALA A 246 -28.32 -15.53 21.34
N ALA A 247 -28.22 -16.24 22.46
CA ALA A 247 -27.23 -17.26 22.76
C ALA A 247 -27.11 -18.34 21.67
N ILE A 248 -25.88 -18.64 21.27
CA ILE A 248 -25.50 -20.00 20.84
C ILE A 248 -24.30 -20.40 21.68
N ALA A 249 -24.59 -21.03 22.82
CA ALA A 249 -23.64 -21.83 23.55
C ALA A 249 -23.31 -23.07 22.70
N GLY A 250 -22.08 -23.16 22.22
CA GLY A 250 -21.54 -24.32 21.53
C GLY A 250 -20.06 -24.48 21.85
N ARG A 251 -19.76 -25.44 22.72
CA ARG A 251 -18.43 -25.76 23.26
C ARG A 251 -17.37 -26.01 22.16
N GLY A 252 -16.21 -25.36 22.32
CA GLY A 252 -14.90 -26.01 22.16
C GLY A 252 -14.07 -25.66 20.91
N GLY A 253 -12.98 -24.90 21.13
CA GLY A 253 -11.78 -25.00 20.30
C GLY A 253 -10.97 -23.72 20.15
N GLU A 254 -10.13 -23.40 21.14
CA GLU A 254 -8.95 -22.54 20.92
C GLU A 254 -8.03 -23.26 19.93
N GLY A 255 -7.88 -22.69 18.73
CA GLY A 255 -6.98 -23.17 17.70
C GLY A 255 -6.71 -22.06 16.69
N PRO A 256 -5.57 -22.06 16.00
CA PRO A 256 -5.21 -21.01 15.07
C PRO A 256 -6.23 -20.93 13.93
N VAL A 257 -6.57 -19.70 13.54
CA VAL A 257 -7.44 -19.36 12.41
C VAL A 257 -6.55 -18.88 11.27
N ALA A 258 -6.70 -19.43 10.08
CA ALA A 258 -6.01 -18.95 8.88
C ALA A 258 -6.99 -18.18 7.98
N VAL A 259 -6.53 -17.08 7.39
CA VAL A 259 -7.30 -16.30 6.41
C VAL A 259 -6.54 -16.35 5.09
N LEU A 260 -7.19 -16.80 4.02
CA LEU A 260 -6.61 -16.95 2.68
C LEU A 260 -7.38 -16.08 1.69
N LEU A 261 -6.64 -15.37 0.84
CA LEU A 261 -7.20 -14.71 -0.33
C LEU A 261 -7.30 -15.74 -1.45
N ALA A 262 -8.46 -15.82 -2.11
CA ALA A 262 -8.76 -16.85 -3.08
C ALA A 262 -8.04 -16.61 -4.43
N ASP A 263 -6.73 -16.92 -4.49
CA ASP A 263 -6.02 -17.16 -5.77
C ASP A 263 -4.77 -18.07 -5.66
N GLU A 264 -4.58 -18.83 -4.58
CA GLU A 264 -3.41 -19.70 -4.47
C GLU A 264 -3.76 -21.09 -3.91
N ALA A 265 -3.89 -22.08 -4.81
CA ALA A 265 -3.95 -23.50 -4.44
C ALA A 265 -2.64 -24.01 -3.81
N SER A 266 -1.55 -23.27 -3.98
CA SER A 266 -0.19 -23.57 -3.49
C SER A 266 -0.03 -23.45 -1.96
N LEU A 267 -0.95 -22.76 -1.26
CA LEU A 267 -0.90 -22.59 0.19
C LEU A 267 -1.51 -23.77 0.98
N LEU A 268 -2.24 -24.68 0.32
CA LEU A 268 -2.94 -25.78 1.00
C LEU A 268 -1.98 -26.78 1.65
N ASP A 269 -0.86 -27.09 0.99
CA ASP A 269 0.14 -28.05 1.49
C ASP A 269 0.89 -27.50 2.73
N GLU A 270 1.10 -26.18 2.79
CA GLU A 270 1.74 -25.54 3.95
C GLU A 270 0.81 -25.50 5.17
N LEU A 271 -0.50 -25.36 4.97
CA LEU A 271 -1.49 -25.32 6.04
C LEU A 271 -1.77 -26.69 6.67
N ALA A 272 -1.59 -27.78 5.92
CA ALA A 272 -1.81 -29.14 6.41
C ALA A 272 -0.92 -29.52 7.61
N GLY A 273 0.25 -28.87 7.76
CA GLY A 273 1.17 -29.09 8.87
C GLY A 273 0.86 -28.31 10.16
N LEU A 274 -0.07 -27.35 10.13
CA LEU A 274 -0.23 -26.33 11.18
C LEU A 274 -1.41 -26.58 12.14
N GLY A 275 -2.21 -27.63 11.93
CA GLY A 275 -3.33 -27.96 12.83
C GLY A 275 -4.44 -26.89 12.90
N VAL A 276 -4.59 -26.10 11.83
CA VAL A 276 -5.58 -25.01 11.71
C VAL A 276 -7.00 -25.57 11.81
N ARG A 277 -7.85 -24.96 12.65
CA ARG A 277 -9.24 -25.45 12.82
C ARG A 277 -10.26 -24.72 11.96
N THR A 278 -9.98 -23.47 11.65
CA THR A 278 -10.88 -22.57 10.91
C THR A 278 -10.09 -21.89 9.80
N VAL A 279 -10.62 -21.98 8.58
CA VAL A 279 -10.08 -21.27 7.41
C VAL A 279 -11.15 -20.33 6.89
N VAL A 280 -10.79 -19.06 6.74
CA VAL A 280 -11.64 -18.04 6.14
C VAL A 280 -11.13 -17.75 4.74
N LEU A 281 -11.95 -18.00 3.73
CA LEU A 281 -11.66 -17.66 2.34
C LEU A 281 -12.33 -16.35 1.97
N VAL A 282 -11.58 -15.47 1.32
CA VAL A 282 -12.08 -14.18 0.84
C VAL A 282 -11.88 -14.10 -0.68
N GLY A 283 -12.98 -14.06 -1.44
CA GLY A 283 -12.99 -14.01 -2.92
C GLY A 283 -13.69 -15.20 -3.59
N GLY A 284 -13.81 -15.17 -4.92
CA GLY A 284 -14.55 -16.16 -5.71
C GLY A 284 -13.93 -17.57 -5.64
N ALA A 285 -14.42 -18.39 -4.72
CA ALA A 285 -13.79 -19.65 -4.32
C ALA A 285 -14.29 -20.91 -5.07
N ALA A 286 -14.60 -20.79 -6.36
CA ALA A 286 -15.05 -21.93 -7.18
C ALA A 286 -13.87 -22.85 -7.55
N GLY A 287 -13.36 -23.62 -6.58
CA GLY A 287 -12.31 -24.62 -6.81
C GLY A 287 -11.55 -25.08 -5.55
N LEU A 288 -11.55 -24.29 -4.48
CA LEU A 288 -10.79 -24.56 -3.26
C LEU A 288 -11.54 -25.42 -2.21
N ALA A 289 -12.85 -25.60 -2.39
CA ALA A 289 -13.71 -26.24 -1.40
C ALA A 289 -13.31 -27.70 -1.06
N ALA A 290 -12.81 -28.46 -2.05
CA ALA A 290 -12.40 -29.85 -1.84
C ALA A 290 -11.10 -29.99 -1.04
N GLY A 291 -10.15 -29.05 -1.21
CA GLY A 291 -8.85 -29.08 -0.53
C GLY A 291 -8.91 -28.59 0.92
N LEU A 292 -9.92 -27.79 1.28
CA LEU A 292 -10.06 -27.25 2.63
C LEU A 292 -10.73 -28.21 3.61
N ALA A 293 -11.51 -29.17 3.11
CA ALA A 293 -12.18 -30.17 3.91
C ALA A 293 -11.20 -31.11 4.64
N SER A 294 -9.96 -31.26 4.15
CA SER A 294 -8.90 -32.04 4.80
C SER A 294 -8.11 -31.25 5.85
N ILE A 295 -8.21 -29.91 5.85
CA ILE A 295 -7.37 -29.02 6.67
C ILE A 295 -8.17 -28.42 7.83
N ALA A 296 -9.40 -27.99 7.61
CA ALA A 296 -10.21 -27.28 8.60
C ALA A 296 -11.51 -28.02 8.92
N ARG A 297 -11.99 -27.90 10.16
CA ARG A 297 -13.28 -28.48 10.57
C ARG A 297 -14.47 -27.70 10.01
N GLN A 298 -14.29 -26.40 9.78
CA GLN A 298 -15.30 -25.51 9.21
C GLN A 298 -14.64 -24.49 8.26
N PRO A 299 -14.88 -24.59 6.95
CA PRO A 299 -14.54 -23.53 6.00
C PRO A 299 -15.62 -22.43 6.04
N ILE A 300 -15.20 -21.18 6.16
CA ILE A 300 -16.08 -20.01 6.07
C ILE A 300 -15.76 -19.29 4.76
N TYR A 301 -16.76 -19.19 3.89
CA TYR A 301 -16.63 -18.52 2.59
C TYR A 301 -17.21 -17.11 2.71
N ILE A 302 -16.43 -16.11 2.31
CA ILE A 302 -16.86 -14.72 2.23
C ILE A 302 -16.75 -14.33 0.75
N ASP A 303 -17.88 -14.40 0.06
CA ASP A 303 -18.01 -13.88 -1.30
C ASP A 303 -18.09 -12.35 -1.23
N HIS A 304 -17.14 -11.67 -1.90
CA HIS A 304 -17.30 -10.26 -2.22
C HIS A 304 -18.14 -10.15 -3.48
N GLU A 305 -19.46 -10.25 -3.34
CA GLU A 305 -20.35 -9.62 -4.32
C GLU A 305 -20.36 -8.11 -4.08
N PHE A 306 -20.07 -7.40 -5.17
CA PHE A 306 -20.16 -5.96 -5.40
C PHE A 306 -21.01 -5.19 -4.38
N ILE A 307 -20.41 -4.20 -3.73
CA ILE A 307 -21.15 -3.11 -3.11
C ILE A 307 -21.15 -1.96 -4.13
N GLU A 308 -22.34 -1.64 -4.65
CA GLU A 308 -22.65 -0.47 -5.48
C GLU A 308 -22.32 0.86 -4.80
#